data_AF-A0A536YXR2-F1
#
_entry.id   AF-A0A536YXR2-F1
#
_cell.length_a   1.000
_cell.length_b   1.000
_cell.length_c   1.000
_cell.angle_alpha   90.00
_cell.angle_beta   90.00
_cell.angle_gamma   90.00
#
_symmetry.space_group_name_H-M   'P 1'
#
loop_
_entity.id
_entity.type
_entity.pdbx_description
1 polymer ?
#
loop_
_entity_poly.entity_id
_entity_poly.type
_entity_poly.pdbx_seq_one_letter_code
_entity_poly.pdbx_strand_id
1 'polypeptide(L)'
;MTRLERRTHPTDPVRELPELPAAERHDVATLARAASVEMTWRDVDQLGACRSLLTPEAAIFASHLPGQTWQQTLDTCVAIRGHGFEPVPHIPVRRLADLATFERLIADLVGDAKVARVLLIAGDSAESIGPFSATLDALRTGVLAAHGIRRIFVAGHPEGHPQLTEDDLRRAERDKLAFAAANGMELTFLTQFFFDAAPFLAWVRILRAQARGWWRGSRGRRA
;
A
#
# COMPACT_ATOMS: atom_id res chain seq x y z
N MET A 1 -4.71 25.73 31.48
CA MET A 1 -3.60 25.92 30.53
C MET A 1 -2.37 25.28 31.12
N THR A 2 -2.10 24.01 30.79
CA THR A 2 -0.97 23.26 31.35
C THR A 2 0.05 23.07 30.24
N ARG A 3 1.21 23.69 30.40
CA ARG A 3 2.33 23.70 29.46
C ARG A 3 2.91 22.29 29.37
N LEU A 4 2.83 21.63 28.21
CA LEU A 4 3.59 20.40 27.96
C LEU A 4 5.08 20.75 27.95
N GLU A 5 5.81 20.32 28.97
CA GLU A 5 7.27 20.38 28.98
C GLU A 5 7.83 19.36 27.99
N ARG A 6 8.75 19.81 27.13
CA ARG A 6 9.50 18.94 26.22
C ARG A 6 10.38 18.01 27.05
N ARG A 7 10.05 16.71 27.08
CA ARG A 7 10.97 15.67 27.54
C ARG A 7 12.17 15.63 26.60
N THR A 8 13.33 16.07 27.07
CA THR A 8 14.61 15.77 26.42
C THR A 8 14.85 14.26 26.57
N HIS A 9 14.88 13.53 25.45
CA HIS A 9 15.39 12.17 25.46
C HIS A 9 16.90 12.23 25.73
N PRO A 10 17.45 11.41 26.65
CA PRO A 10 18.88 11.21 26.72
C PRO A 10 19.34 10.69 25.34
N THR A 11 20.32 11.37 24.74
CA THR A 11 21.01 10.87 23.56
C THR A 11 21.77 9.64 24.00
N ASP A 12 21.22 8.45 23.76
CA ASP A 12 22.03 7.24 23.74
C ASP A 12 23.23 7.50 22.82
N PRO A 13 24.45 7.11 23.20
CA PRO A 13 25.59 7.22 22.31
C PRO A 13 25.21 6.50 21.01
N VAL A 14 25.28 7.22 19.89
CA VAL A 14 25.03 6.65 18.56
C VAL A 14 25.98 5.46 18.46
N ARG A 15 25.43 4.25 18.58
CA ARG A 15 26.20 3.02 18.41
C ARG A 15 26.80 3.10 17.02
N GLU A 16 28.13 3.22 16.93
CA GLU A 16 28.83 3.15 15.65
C GLU A 16 28.43 1.82 15.00
N LEU A 17 27.63 1.92 13.94
CA LEU A 17 27.28 0.78 13.12
C LEU A 17 28.57 0.36 12.40
N PRO A 18 28.90 -0.93 12.36
CA PRO A 18 30.08 -1.38 11.64
C PRO A 18 30.00 -0.94 10.18
N GLU A 19 31.12 -0.47 9.61
CA GLU A 19 31.16 -0.15 8.19
C GLU A 19 30.84 -1.40 7.37
N LEU A 20 29.74 -1.34 6.60
CA LEU A 20 29.39 -2.42 5.67
C LEU A 20 30.47 -2.52 4.58
N PRO A 21 30.85 -3.72 4.12
CA PRO A 21 31.71 -3.91 2.95
C PRO A 21 31.25 -3.08 1.74
N ALA A 22 32.18 -2.67 0.87
CA ALA A 22 31.87 -1.80 -0.26
C ALA A 22 30.78 -2.36 -1.20
N ALA A 23 30.74 -3.68 -1.39
CA ALA A 23 29.71 -4.37 -2.16
C ALA A 23 28.33 -4.25 -1.49
N GLU A 24 28.24 -4.48 -0.18
CA GLU A 24 26.99 -4.35 0.56
C GLU A 24 26.48 -2.90 0.55
N ARG A 25 27.38 -1.90 0.69
CA ARG A 25 27.01 -0.49 0.54
C ARG A 25 26.45 -0.18 -0.86
N HIS A 26 27.04 -0.77 -1.89
CA HIS A 26 26.56 -0.62 -3.27
C HIS A 26 25.16 -1.22 -3.45
N ASP A 27 24.93 -2.41 -2.90
CA ASP A 27 23.63 -3.10 -2.97
C ASP A 27 22.54 -2.33 -2.20
N VAL A 28 22.85 -1.84 -0.99
CA VAL A 28 21.94 -0.99 -0.20
C VAL A 28 21.62 0.30 -0.94
N ALA A 29 22.63 0.98 -1.51
CA ALA A 29 22.41 2.21 -2.27
C ALA A 29 21.59 1.95 -3.54
N THR A 30 21.73 0.79 -4.17
CA THR A 30 20.94 0.39 -5.33
C THR A 30 19.49 0.11 -4.94
N LEU A 31 19.27 -0.61 -3.84
CA LEU A 31 17.94 -0.85 -3.28
C LEU A 31 17.25 0.46 -2.91
N ALA A 32 17.94 1.35 -2.19
CA ALA A 32 17.41 2.63 -1.73
C ALA A 32 17.00 3.55 -2.90
N ARG A 33 17.70 3.49 -4.04
CA ARG A 33 17.36 4.27 -5.24
C ARG A 33 16.04 3.88 -5.88
N ALA A 34 15.57 2.65 -5.67
CA ALA A 34 14.28 2.16 -6.18
C ALA A 34 13.19 2.18 -5.09
N ALA A 35 13.49 2.73 -3.91
CA ALA A 35 12.56 2.73 -2.79
C ALA A 35 11.34 3.61 -3.07
N SER A 36 10.19 3.13 -2.62
CA SER A 36 9.00 3.96 -2.42
C SER A 36 9.05 4.63 -1.04
N VAL A 37 8.33 5.74 -0.88
CA VAL A 37 8.18 6.45 0.39
C VAL A 37 6.71 6.47 0.78
N GLU A 38 6.42 6.38 2.08
CA GLU A 38 5.08 6.63 2.62
C GLU A 38 5.07 7.97 3.36
N MET A 39 4.00 8.75 3.19
CA MET A 39 3.79 10.02 3.87
C MET A 39 2.32 10.26 4.18
N THR A 40 2.06 11.28 4.98
CA THR A 40 0.71 11.73 5.32
C THR A 40 0.42 13.08 4.65
N TRP A 41 -0.85 13.48 4.63
CA TRP A 41 -1.26 14.81 4.16
C TRP A 41 -0.60 15.97 4.93
N ARG A 42 -0.03 15.70 6.12
CA ARG A 42 0.66 16.70 6.95
C ARG A 42 2.07 17.00 6.46
N ASP A 43 2.63 16.13 5.62
CA ASP A 43 4.02 16.20 5.15
C ASP A 43 4.13 16.80 3.74
N VAL A 44 3.03 17.34 3.19
CA VAL A 44 2.96 17.88 1.83
C VAL A 44 3.99 19.00 1.60
N ASP A 45 4.30 19.79 2.64
CA ASP A 45 5.31 20.85 2.57
C ASP A 45 6.75 20.32 2.40
N GLN A 46 7.00 19.04 2.70
CA GLN A 46 8.30 18.39 2.54
C GLN A 46 8.56 17.89 1.11
N LEU A 47 7.54 17.80 0.25
CA LEU A 47 7.66 17.25 -1.11
C LEU A 47 8.71 17.98 -1.95
N GLY A 48 8.85 19.30 -1.77
CA GLY A 48 9.89 20.08 -2.43
C GLY A 48 11.31 19.62 -2.09
N ALA A 49 11.57 19.36 -0.80
CA ALA A 49 12.87 18.88 -0.32
C ALA A 49 13.15 17.44 -0.80
N CYS A 50 12.13 16.59 -0.87
CA CYS A 50 12.23 15.21 -1.33
C CYS A 50 12.76 15.08 -2.77
N ARG A 51 12.60 16.10 -3.62
CA ARG A 51 13.12 16.08 -5.01
C ARG A 51 14.64 15.98 -5.11
N SER A 52 15.37 16.34 -4.05
CA SER A 52 16.82 16.18 -3.98
C SER A 52 17.26 14.77 -3.51
N LEU A 53 16.32 13.99 -2.95
CA LEU A 53 16.58 12.71 -2.31
C LEU A 53 16.00 11.52 -3.10
N LEU A 54 14.86 11.73 -3.75
CA LEU A 54 14.11 10.70 -4.45
C LEU A 54 14.28 10.84 -5.97
N THR A 55 14.21 9.72 -6.67
CA THR A 55 14.18 9.72 -8.13
C THR A 55 12.89 10.39 -8.64
N PRO A 56 12.92 11.02 -9.83
CA PRO A 56 11.69 11.37 -10.53
C PRO A 56 10.74 10.17 -10.61
N GLU A 57 9.43 10.43 -10.52
CA GLU A 57 8.38 9.41 -10.57
C GLU A 57 8.43 8.37 -9.43
N ALA A 58 9.23 8.61 -8.39
CA ALA A 58 9.22 7.76 -7.19
C ALA A 58 7.79 7.59 -6.65
N ALA A 59 7.52 6.38 -6.16
CA ALA A 59 6.24 6.05 -5.57
C ALA A 59 6.09 6.69 -4.20
N ILE A 60 5.07 7.53 -4.07
CA ILE A 60 4.70 8.10 -2.78
C ILE A 60 3.34 7.55 -2.37
N PHE A 61 3.38 6.68 -1.36
CA PHE A 61 2.22 6.12 -0.67
C PHE A 61 1.62 7.20 0.22
N ALA A 62 0.39 7.61 -0.08
CA ALA A 62 -0.31 8.69 0.62
C ALA A 62 -1.31 8.09 1.61
N SER A 63 -0.92 8.07 2.89
CA SER A 63 -1.69 7.45 3.95
C SER A 63 -2.97 8.20 4.27
N HIS A 64 -4.05 7.45 4.47
CA HIS A 64 -5.35 7.98 4.90
C HIS A 64 -5.51 7.77 6.41
N LEU A 65 -5.29 8.84 7.18
CA LEU A 65 -5.32 8.80 8.64
C LEU A 65 -6.75 8.92 9.20
N PRO A 66 -6.99 8.48 10.45
CA PRO A 66 -8.25 8.73 11.14
C PRO A 66 -8.61 10.23 11.15
N GLY A 67 -9.85 10.54 10.76
CA GLY A 67 -10.37 11.91 10.69
C GLY A 67 -10.00 12.67 9.42
N GLN A 68 -9.19 12.09 8.52
CA GLN A 68 -8.89 12.68 7.23
C GLN A 68 -10.10 12.59 6.28
N THR A 69 -10.30 13.63 5.47
CA THR A 69 -11.33 13.65 4.43
C THR A 69 -10.82 13.07 3.11
N TRP A 70 -11.74 12.65 2.25
CA TRP A 70 -11.39 12.25 0.88
C TRP A 70 -10.82 13.41 0.07
N GLN A 71 -11.27 14.64 0.31
CA GLN A 71 -10.68 15.84 -0.31
C GLN A 71 -9.20 16.01 0.09
N GLN A 72 -8.84 15.86 1.36
CA GLN A 72 -7.44 15.91 1.78
C GLN A 72 -6.59 14.80 1.14
N THR A 73 -7.19 13.63 0.88
CA THR A 73 -6.52 12.54 0.15
C THR A 73 -6.24 12.93 -1.29
N LEU A 74 -7.23 13.55 -1.96
CA LEU A 74 -7.10 14.07 -3.32
C LEU A 74 -6.04 15.18 -3.40
N ASP A 75 -6.13 16.18 -2.54
CA ASP A 75 -5.19 17.32 -2.49
C ASP A 75 -3.75 16.85 -2.29
N THR A 76 -3.55 15.83 -1.42
CA THR A 76 -2.24 15.19 -1.22
C THR A 76 -1.74 14.54 -2.51
N CYS A 77 -2.59 13.79 -3.22
CA CYS A 77 -2.20 13.15 -4.47
C CYS A 77 -1.89 14.16 -5.58
N VAL A 78 -2.66 15.26 -5.66
CA VAL A 78 -2.40 16.37 -6.59
C VAL A 78 -1.04 17.00 -6.28
N ALA A 79 -0.73 17.25 -5.00
CA ALA A 79 0.56 17.80 -4.60
C ALA A 79 1.72 16.87 -4.97
N ILE A 80 1.61 15.56 -4.65
CA ILE A 80 2.60 14.55 -5.03
C ILE A 80 2.85 14.58 -6.54
N ARG A 81 1.77 14.57 -7.34
CA ARG A 81 1.86 14.64 -8.80
C ARG A 81 2.54 15.93 -9.28
N GLY A 82 2.16 17.07 -8.70
CA GLY A 82 2.72 18.39 -9.04
C GLY A 82 4.22 18.51 -8.78
N HIS A 83 4.77 17.73 -7.84
CA HIS A 83 6.20 17.66 -7.57
C HIS A 83 6.97 16.65 -8.46
N GLY A 84 6.29 15.99 -9.40
CA GLY A 84 6.90 15.04 -10.33
C GLY A 84 7.05 13.62 -9.77
N PHE A 85 6.31 13.29 -8.72
CA PHE A 85 6.24 11.95 -8.14
C PHE A 85 4.95 11.23 -8.57
N GLU A 86 4.87 9.93 -8.28
CA GLU A 86 3.71 9.11 -8.65
C GLU A 86 2.91 8.72 -7.40
N PRO A 87 1.71 9.29 -7.20
CA PRO A 87 0.88 9.06 -6.02
C PRO A 87 0.30 7.65 -5.96
N VAL A 88 0.29 7.07 -4.76
CA VAL A 88 -0.39 5.80 -4.42
C VAL A 88 -1.28 6.04 -3.19
N PRO A 89 -2.54 6.49 -3.36
CA PRO A 89 -3.42 6.73 -2.23
C PRO A 89 -3.78 5.45 -1.49
N HIS A 90 -3.82 5.52 -0.16
CA HIS A 90 -4.39 4.49 0.70
C HIS A 90 -5.91 4.66 0.75
N ILE A 91 -6.63 3.58 0.45
CA ILE A 91 -8.09 3.54 0.49
C ILE A 91 -8.50 2.48 1.54
N PRO A 92 -8.74 2.90 2.80
CA PRO A 92 -9.38 2.05 3.80
C PRO A 92 -10.83 1.81 3.43
N VAL A 93 -11.12 0.65 2.86
CA VAL A 93 -12.42 0.37 2.24
C VAL A 93 -13.58 0.40 3.24
N ARG A 94 -13.34 0.07 4.51
CA ARG A 94 -14.36 0.17 5.57
C ARG A 94 -14.82 1.61 5.86
N ARG A 95 -14.10 2.62 5.37
CA ARG A 95 -14.48 4.05 5.45
C ARG A 95 -15.28 4.55 4.24
N LEU A 96 -15.55 3.70 3.26
CA LEU A 96 -16.41 4.04 2.12
C LEU A 96 -17.87 3.84 2.52
N ALA A 97 -18.66 4.91 2.47
CA ALA A 97 -20.09 4.89 2.85
C ALA A 97 -20.94 4.07 1.86
N ASP A 98 -20.62 4.16 0.58
CA ASP A 98 -21.37 3.52 -0.50
C ASP A 98 -20.52 3.42 -1.78
N LEU A 99 -21.09 2.76 -2.79
CA LEU A 99 -20.46 2.61 -4.10
C LEU A 99 -20.26 3.97 -4.80
N ALA A 100 -21.22 4.88 -4.71
CA ALA A 100 -21.14 6.19 -5.35
C ALA A 100 -19.98 7.03 -4.80
N THR A 101 -19.71 6.95 -3.50
CA THR A 101 -18.55 7.58 -2.86
C THR A 101 -17.25 7.00 -3.38
N PHE A 102 -17.18 5.68 -3.57
CA PHE A 102 -16.00 5.03 -4.12
C PHE A 102 -15.77 5.42 -5.59
N GLU A 103 -16.81 5.40 -6.42
CA GLU A 103 -16.74 5.82 -7.82
C GLU A 103 -16.25 7.26 -7.97
N ARG A 104 -16.84 8.17 -7.19
CA ARG A 104 -16.49 9.59 -7.24
C ARG A 104 -15.05 9.83 -6.78
N LEU A 105 -14.63 9.20 -5.68
CA LEU A 105 -13.25 9.24 -5.20
C LEU A 105 -12.25 8.79 -6.28
N ILE A 106 -12.52 7.65 -6.93
CA ILE A 106 -11.64 7.12 -7.98
C ILE A 106 -11.63 8.02 -9.22
N ALA A 107 -12.79 8.54 -9.62
CA ALA A 107 -12.90 9.50 -10.72
C ALA A 107 -12.06 10.76 -10.45
N ASP A 108 -12.16 11.34 -9.26
CA ASP A 108 -11.42 12.55 -8.88
C ASP A 108 -9.90 12.27 -8.83
N LEU A 109 -9.48 11.15 -8.22
CA LEU A 109 -8.06 10.76 -8.14
C LEU A 109 -7.43 10.53 -9.53
N VAL A 110 -8.17 9.92 -10.45
CA VAL A 110 -7.70 9.71 -11.84
C VAL A 110 -7.75 11.02 -12.64
N GLY A 111 -8.81 11.82 -12.45
CA GLY A 111 -9.03 13.08 -13.16
C GLY A 111 -7.97 14.12 -12.83
N ASP A 112 -7.77 14.40 -11.55
CA ASP A 112 -7.02 15.57 -11.09
C ASP A 112 -5.57 15.22 -10.74
N ALA A 113 -5.34 14.05 -10.14
CA ALA A 113 -3.99 13.61 -9.73
C ALA A 113 -3.36 12.60 -10.69
N LYS A 114 -4.09 12.15 -11.71
CA LYS A 114 -3.64 11.12 -12.67
C LYS A 114 -3.18 9.84 -11.95
N VAL A 115 -3.87 9.44 -10.88
CA VAL A 115 -3.52 8.24 -10.12
C VAL A 115 -3.68 7.01 -11.02
N ALA A 116 -2.62 6.20 -11.13
CA ALA A 116 -2.64 4.93 -11.88
C ALA A 116 -2.62 3.69 -10.97
N ARG A 117 -2.39 3.89 -9.67
CA ARG A 117 -2.18 2.82 -8.68
C ARG A 117 -2.73 3.21 -7.32
N VAL A 118 -3.30 2.25 -6.60
CA VAL A 118 -3.90 2.48 -5.27
C VAL A 118 -3.46 1.39 -4.29
N LEU A 119 -3.41 1.71 -3.01
CA LEU A 119 -3.33 0.71 -1.94
C LEU A 119 -4.72 0.54 -1.33
N LEU A 120 -5.32 -0.65 -1.47
CA LEU A 120 -6.53 -1.00 -0.74
C LEU A 120 -6.17 -1.67 0.58
N ILE A 121 -6.73 -1.16 1.67
CA ILE A 121 -6.64 -1.77 3.01
C ILE A 121 -8.04 -1.92 3.59
N ALA A 122 -8.22 -2.84 4.55
CA ALA A 122 -9.50 -2.94 5.24
C ALA A 122 -9.80 -1.64 6.02
N GLY A 123 -8.77 -1.10 6.69
CA GLY A 123 -8.89 -0.01 7.64
C GLY A 123 -9.08 -0.53 9.07
N ASP A 124 -8.68 0.28 10.06
CA ASP A 124 -8.57 -0.16 11.46
C ASP A 124 -9.92 -0.20 12.20
N SER A 125 -10.98 0.32 11.58
CA SER A 125 -12.34 0.25 12.11
C SER A 125 -12.82 -1.21 12.16
N ALA A 126 -13.40 -1.60 13.30
CA ALA A 126 -13.99 -2.93 13.47
C ALA A 126 -15.18 -3.15 12.53
N GLU A 127 -16.01 -2.13 12.35
CA GLU A 127 -17.17 -2.15 11.47
C GLU A 127 -16.94 -1.29 10.22
N SER A 128 -17.54 -1.71 9.10
CA SER A 128 -17.62 -0.91 7.89
C SER A 128 -18.78 0.08 8.00
N ILE A 129 -18.56 1.34 7.60
CA ILE A 129 -19.65 2.33 7.55
C ILE A 129 -20.60 2.10 6.37
N GLY A 130 -20.17 1.29 5.42
CA GLY A 130 -20.89 0.96 4.18
C GLY A 130 -20.71 -0.50 3.79
N PRO A 131 -20.89 -0.85 2.51
CA PRO A 131 -20.98 -2.24 2.05
C PRO A 131 -19.63 -2.97 1.96
N PHE A 132 -18.51 -2.30 2.26
CA PHE A 132 -17.16 -2.84 2.04
C PHE A 132 -16.53 -3.30 3.36
N SER A 133 -16.62 -4.60 3.63
CA SER A 133 -16.06 -5.23 4.83
C SER A 133 -14.59 -5.61 4.66
N ALA A 134 -14.19 -5.92 3.43
CA ALA A 134 -12.85 -6.33 3.04
C ALA A 134 -12.43 -5.72 1.70
N THR A 135 -11.13 -5.65 1.45
CA THR A 135 -10.56 -5.14 0.19
C THR A 135 -11.09 -5.85 -1.06
N LEU A 136 -11.47 -7.13 -0.94
CA LEU A 136 -12.05 -7.89 -2.05
C LEU A 136 -13.44 -7.35 -2.46
N ASP A 137 -14.20 -6.77 -1.54
CA ASP A 137 -15.51 -6.17 -1.84
C ASP A 137 -15.34 -4.97 -2.78
N ALA A 138 -14.35 -4.11 -2.50
CA ALA A 138 -14.01 -2.98 -3.35
C ALA A 138 -13.43 -3.41 -4.71
N LEU A 139 -12.63 -4.49 -4.76
CA LEU A 139 -12.15 -5.05 -6.02
C LEU A 139 -13.30 -5.55 -6.92
N ARG A 140 -14.28 -6.22 -6.31
CA ARG A 140 -15.43 -6.82 -7.01
C ARG A 140 -16.39 -5.81 -7.64
N THR A 141 -16.37 -4.55 -7.23
CA THR A 141 -17.21 -3.52 -7.84
C THR A 141 -16.83 -3.21 -9.28
N GLY A 142 -15.57 -3.48 -9.68
CA GLY A 142 -15.05 -3.11 -10.99
C GLY A 142 -14.72 -1.63 -11.17
N VAL A 143 -14.97 -0.78 -10.17
CA VAL A 143 -14.77 0.68 -10.22
C VAL A 143 -13.35 1.05 -10.64
N LEU A 144 -12.34 0.40 -10.04
CA LEU A 144 -10.93 0.64 -10.36
C LEU A 144 -10.62 0.34 -11.83
N ALA A 145 -11.06 -0.82 -12.32
CA ALA A 145 -10.83 -1.23 -13.70
C ALA A 145 -11.55 -0.32 -14.72
N ALA A 146 -12.76 0.13 -14.38
CA ALA A 146 -13.55 1.06 -15.19
C ALA A 146 -12.86 2.42 -15.36
N HIS A 147 -12.07 2.85 -14.38
CA HIS A 147 -11.28 4.08 -14.42
C HIS A 147 -9.81 3.87 -14.84
N GLY A 148 -9.48 2.68 -15.37
CA GLY A 148 -8.13 2.39 -15.90
C GLY A 148 -7.08 2.04 -14.86
N ILE A 149 -7.42 1.96 -13.57
CA ILE A 149 -6.50 1.53 -12.52
C ILE A 149 -6.38 0.01 -12.56
N ARG A 150 -5.19 -0.47 -12.97
CA ARG A 150 -4.88 -1.91 -13.05
C ARG A 150 -3.82 -2.38 -12.06
N ARG A 151 -3.08 -1.46 -11.44
CA ARG A 151 -2.05 -1.78 -10.43
C ARG A 151 -2.62 -1.50 -9.05
N ILE A 152 -2.78 -2.56 -8.27
CA ILE A 152 -3.37 -2.49 -6.93
C ILE A 152 -2.41 -3.09 -5.93
N PHE A 153 -2.12 -2.32 -4.88
CA PHE A 153 -1.50 -2.85 -3.68
C PHE A 153 -2.58 -3.29 -2.70
N VAL A 154 -2.32 -4.36 -1.96
CA VAL A 154 -3.12 -4.79 -0.80
C VAL A 154 -2.21 -5.16 0.36
N ALA A 155 -2.72 -5.09 1.58
CA ALA A 155 -1.94 -5.50 2.76
C ALA A 155 -1.58 -7.01 2.70
N GLY A 156 -0.31 -7.31 2.97
CA GLY A 156 0.24 -8.64 3.19
C GLY A 156 0.67 -8.84 4.63
N HIS A 157 0.49 -10.05 5.15
CA HIS A 157 0.69 -10.36 6.57
C HIS A 157 1.57 -11.61 6.73
N PRO A 158 2.91 -11.47 6.59
CA PRO A 158 3.82 -12.60 6.69
C PRO A 158 3.84 -13.23 8.09
N GLU A 159 3.70 -12.41 9.13
CA GLU A 159 3.68 -12.84 10.55
C GLU A 159 2.26 -13.13 11.06
N GLY A 160 1.26 -13.13 10.18
CA GLY A 160 -0.15 -13.32 10.55
C GLY A 160 -0.88 -12.01 10.83
N HIS A 161 -2.16 -12.12 11.21
CA HIS A 161 -3.03 -10.98 11.51
C HIS A 161 -3.83 -11.25 12.79
N PRO A 162 -3.84 -10.34 13.79
CA PRO A 162 -4.39 -10.63 15.13
C PRO A 162 -5.90 -10.93 15.13
N GLN A 163 -6.62 -10.48 14.11
CA GLN A 163 -8.07 -10.66 13.99
C GLN A 163 -8.48 -11.84 13.09
N LEU A 164 -7.53 -12.54 12.46
CA LEU A 164 -7.82 -13.62 11.52
C LEU A 164 -7.05 -14.88 11.89
N THR A 165 -7.68 -16.04 11.68
CA THR A 165 -6.94 -17.30 11.70
C THR A 165 -5.96 -17.34 10.52
N GLU A 166 -4.90 -18.14 10.64
CA GLU A 166 -3.94 -18.33 9.55
C GLU A 166 -4.66 -18.83 8.28
N ASP A 167 -5.58 -19.78 8.41
CA ASP A 167 -6.32 -20.34 7.27
C ASP A 167 -7.20 -19.30 6.56
N ASP A 168 -7.90 -18.45 7.32
CA ASP A 168 -8.74 -17.38 6.77
C ASP A 168 -7.89 -16.30 6.10
N LEU A 169 -6.76 -15.93 6.71
CA LEU A 169 -5.82 -14.99 6.13
C LEU A 169 -5.28 -15.50 4.79
N ARG A 170 -4.78 -16.75 4.75
CA ARG A 170 -4.25 -17.35 3.52
C ARG A 170 -5.35 -17.56 2.46
N ARG A 171 -6.59 -17.83 2.87
CA ARG A 171 -7.74 -17.87 1.97
C ARG A 171 -8.00 -16.50 1.34
N ALA A 172 -8.05 -15.45 2.15
CA ALA A 172 -8.26 -14.09 1.66
C ALA A 172 -7.16 -13.63 0.69
N GLU A 173 -5.89 -13.98 0.95
CA GLU A 173 -4.78 -13.73 0.02
C GLU A 173 -4.97 -14.44 -1.33
N ARG A 174 -5.36 -15.73 -1.29
CA ARG A 174 -5.64 -16.52 -2.51
C ARG A 174 -6.81 -15.96 -3.31
N ASP A 175 -7.89 -15.56 -2.64
CA ASP A 175 -9.09 -15.04 -3.31
C ASP A 175 -8.82 -13.71 -4.02
N LYS A 176 -8.05 -12.81 -3.39
CA LYS A 176 -7.61 -11.53 -4.00
C LYS A 176 -6.77 -11.77 -5.25
N LEU A 177 -5.79 -12.66 -5.16
CA LEU A 177 -4.92 -12.97 -6.28
C LEU A 177 -5.66 -13.68 -7.42
N ALA A 178 -6.56 -14.63 -7.11
CA ALA A 178 -7.39 -15.30 -8.11
C ALA A 178 -8.31 -14.30 -8.83
N PHE A 179 -8.93 -13.38 -8.08
CA PHE A 179 -9.72 -12.29 -8.64
C PHE A 179 -8.88 -11.40 -9.56
N ALA A 180 -7.70 -10.98 -9.12
CA ALA A 180 -6.80 -10.13 -9.90
C ALA A 180 -6.39 -10.80 -11.22
N ALA A 181 -6.01 -12.09 -11.16
CA ALA A 181 -5.64 -12.87 -12.33
C ALA A 181 -6.82 -13.03 -13.32
N ALA A 182 -8.03 -13.28 -12.83
CA ALA A 182 -9.23 -13.40 -13.67
C ALA A 182 -9.63 -12.09 -14.35
N ASN A 183 -9.29 -10.94 -13.77
CA ASN A 183 -9.69 -9.61 -14.25
C ASN A 183 -8.54 -8.81 -14.89
N GLY A 184 -7.39 -9.43 -15.12
CA GLY A 184 -6.23 -8.77 -15.73
C GLY A 184 -5.73 -7.58 -14.90
N MET A 185 -5.71 -7.73 -13.57
CA MET A 185 -5.19 -6.76 -12.62
C MET A 185 -3.82 -7.22 -12.11
N GLU A 186 -2.92 -6.27 -11.93
CA GLU A 186 -1.63 -6.46 -11.27
C GLU A 186 -1.79 -6.20 -9.77
N LEU A 187 -1.82 -7.27 -8.98
CA LEU A 187 -1.96 -7.19 -7.52
C LEU A 187 -0.62 -7.44 -6.84
N THR A 188 -0.18 -6.47 -6.04
CA THR A 188 1.05 -6.55 -5.24
C THR A 188 0.69 -6.53 -3.77
N PHE A 189 1.32 -7.39 -2.96
CA PHE A 189 1.20 -7.30 -1.51
C PHE A 189 2.22 -6.32 -0.94
N LEU A 190 1.75 -5.39 -0.11
CA LEU A 190 2.56 -4.51 0.72
C LEU A 190 2.50 -4.99 2.16
N THR A 191 3.63 -5.37 2.75
CA THR A 191 3.67 -5.93 4.11
C THR A 191 3.69 -4.84 5.17
N GLN A 192 3.28 -5.19 6.38
CA GLN A 192 3.68 -4.42 7.56
C GLN A 192 5.20 -4.46 7.76
N PHE A 193 5.73 -3.54 8.58
CA PHE A 193 7.13 -3.58 8.97
C PHE A 193 7.42 -4.84 9.80
N PHE A 194 8.55 -5.49 9.53
CA PHE A 194 9.00 -6.68 10.25
C PHE A 194 10.51 -6.60 10.51
N PHE A 195 10.97 -7.26 11.56
CA PHE A 195 12.40 -7.30 11.94
C PHE A 195 13.06 -8.64 11.61
N ASP A 196 12.30 -9.72 11.49
CA ASP A 196 12.80 -11.05 11.12
C ASP A 196 12.46 -11.37 9.66
N ALA A 197 13.47 -11.73 8.88
CA ALA A 197 13.30 -12.12 7.49
C ALA A 197 12.67 -13.52 7.32
N ALA A 198 12.78 -14.41 8.32
CA ALA A 198 12.34 -15.80 8.19
C ALA A 198 10.83 -15.94 7.93
N PRO A 199 9.92 -15.27 8.68
CA PRO A 199 8.48 -15.28 8.38
C PRO A 199 8.16 -14.75 6.98
N PHE A 200 8.79 -13.64 6.58
CA PHE A 200 8.64 -13.07 5.24
C PHE A 200 9.02 -14.07 4.14
N LEU A 201 10.18 -14.71 4.25
CA LEU A 201 10.65 -15.68 3.26
C LEU A 201 9.76 -16.94 3.20
N ALA A 202 9.27 -17.42 4.35
CA ALA A 202 8.33 -18.54 4.39
C ALA A 202 7.02 -18.20 3.68
N TRP A 203 6.45 -17.03 3.96
CA TRP A 203 5.23 -16.54 3.32
C TRP A 203 5.39 -16.36 1.79
N VAL A 204 6.51 -15.77 1.34
CA VAL A 204 6.81 -15.63 -0.10
C VAL A 204 6.89 -17.00 -0.80
N ARG A 205 7.44 -18.03 -0.15
CA ARG A 205 7.49 -19.40 -0.71
C ARG A 205 6.08 -19.97 -0.89
N ILE A 206 5.19 -19.76 0.09
CA ILE A 206 3.78 -20.18 0.03
C ILE A 206 3.08 -19.51 -1.16
N LEU A 207 3.18 -18.18 -1.29
CA LEU A 207 2.55 -17.44 -2.39
C LEU A 207 3.07 -17.87 -3.77
N ARG A 208 4.39 -18.09 -3.91
CA ARG A 208 5.00 -18.55 -5.18
C ARG A 208 4.55 -19.97 -5.55
N ALA A 209 4.40 -20.86 -4.59
CA ALA A 209 3.88 -22.21 -4.83
C ALA A 209 2.44 -22.16 -5.33
N GLN A 210 1.60 -21.30 -4.74
CA GLN A 210 0.22 -21.09 -5.16
C GLN A 210 0.10 -20.49 -6.57
N ALA A 211 0.90 -19.46 -6.89
CA ALA A 211 0.93 -18.85 -8.20
C ALA A 211 1.30 -19.84 -9.32
N ARG A 212 2.27 -20.73 -9.07
CA ARG A 212 2.63 -21.82 -10.00
C ARG A 212 1.47 -22.81 -10.20
N GLY A 213 0.69 -23.08 -9.15
CA GLY A 213 -0.52 -23.90 -9.22
C GLY A 213 -1.60 -23.30 -10.12
N TRP A 214 -1.84 -21.99 -10.04
CA TRP A 214 -2.82 -21.31 -10.89
C TRP A 214 -2.41 -21.29 -12.37
N TRP A 215 -1.12 -21.08 -12.65
CA TRP A 215 -0.63 -21.10 -14.03
C TRP A 215 -0.73 -22.50 -14.67
N ARG A 216 -0.69 -23.56 -13.86
CA ARG A 216 -0.97 -24.94 -14.32
C ARG A 216 -2.48 -25.21 -14.46
N GLY A 217 -3.30 -24.72 -13.54
CA GLY A 217 -4.76 -24.92 -13.56
C GLY A 217 -5.51 -24.13 -14.63
N SER A 218 -4.98 -22.97 -15.08
CA SER A 218 -5.58 -22.15 -16.14
C SER A 218 -5.31 -22.67 -17.56
N ARG A 219 -4.38 -23.64 -17.73
CA ARG A 219 -4.15 -24.35 -19.00
C ARG A 219 -5.18 -25.46 -19.28
N GLY A 220 -6.01 -25.85 -18.30
CA GLY A 220 -6.98 -26.95 -18.44
C GLY A 220 -8.41 -26.53 -18.80
N ARG A 221 -8.68 -25.24 -19.09
CA ARG A 221 -10.03 -24.72 -19.39
C ARG A 221 -10.09 -23.89 -20.68
N ARG A 222 -9.42 -24.38 -21.72
CA ARG A 222 -9.73 -24.01 -23.11
C ARG A 222 -9.80 -25.29 -23.92
N ALA A 223 -11.02 -25.81 -24.05
CA ALA A 223 -11.46 -26.70 -25.11
C ALA A 223 -12.68 -26.03 -25.73
#